data_AF-A0A238VDW1-F1
#
_entry.id   AF-A0A238VDW1-F1
#
_cell.length_a   1.000
_cell.length_b   1.000
_cell.length_c   1.000
_cell.angle_alpha   90.00
_cell.angle_beta   90.00
_cell.angle_gamma   90.00
#
_symmetry.space_group_name_H-M   'P 1'
#
loop_
_entity.id
_entity.type
_entity.pdbx_description
1 polymer ?
#
loop_
_entity_poly.entity_id
_entity_poly.type
_entity_poly.pdbx_seq_one_letter_code
_entity_poly.pdbx_strand_id
1 'polypeptide(L)'
;MNKIAKNILAICIAILPINIIMIWYRLTQTQSFSTTDMTVYPLLFGGGTIILILLLNKYLIKDTFKTTFNSGKGTWYWDILVGIGLAIIYFIMFFIERATLYQWIPNNNPPNTELINVMGDLANSPMLMVIWFGPVLWIGIALFEELSRAFLLKTLWNINKDKDWHIMAIFIASALIGAVHLYQGTAGIISIGLKSVVISFYFYKYRRILPLIVSHAIYDGLQFAFFIIEIRQ
;
A
#
# COMPACT_ATOMS: atom_id res chain seq x y z
N MET A 1 -4.37 -5.59 -30.30
CA MET A 1 -3.48 -6.03 -29.21
C MET A 1 -4.13 -7.18 -28.44
N ASN A 2 -3.42 -8.29 -28.24
CA ASN A 2 -3.95 -9.47 -27.54
C ASN A 2 -4.11 -9.20 -26.03
N LYS A 3 -4.79 -10.11 -25.31
CA LYS A 3 -5.09 -9.93 -23.87
C LYS A 3 -3.81 -9.80 -23.04
N ILE A 4 -2.80 -10.61 -23.30
CA ILE A 4 -1.52 -10.60 -22.56
C ILE A 4 -0.83 -9.23 -22.71
N ALA A 5 -0.66 -8.75 -23.94
CA ALA A 5 -0.01 -7.48 -24.21
C ALA A 5 -0.75 -6.28 -23.59
N LYS A 6 -2.10 -6.31 -23.54
CA LYS A 6 -2.88 -5.29 -22.81
C LYS A 6 -2.58 -5.25 -21.33
N ASN A 7 -2.47 -6.42 -20.68
CA ASN A 7 -2.20 -6.50 -19.24
C ASN A 7 -0.76 -6.09 -18.93
N ILE A 8 0.21 -6.52 -19.73
CA ILE A 8 1.61 -6.09 -19.59
C ILE A 8 1.71 -4.57 -19.79
N LEU A 9 1.11 -4.02 -20.86
CA LEU A 9 1.12 -2.59 -21.10
C LEU A 9 0.49 -1.80 -19.95
N ALA A 10 -0.61 -2.28 -19.38
CA ALA A 10 -1.25 -1.63 -18.25
C ALA A 10 -0.33 -1.57 -17.00
N ILE A 11 0.40 -2.64 -16.72
CA ILE A 11 1.40 -2.69 -15.65
C ILE A 11 2.54 -1.70 -15.93
N CYS A 12 3.04 -1.67 -17.16
CA CYS A 12 4.12 -0.76 -17.57
C CYS A 12 3.73 0.73 -17.53
N ILE A 13 2.44 1.06 -17.64
CA ILE A 13 1.97 2.45 -17.59
C ILE A 13 1.62 2.88 -16.16
N ALA A 14 0.86 2.08 -15.41
CA ALA A 14 0.32 2.51 -14.12
C ALA A 14 1.14 2.07 -12.91
N ILE A 15 1.83 0.93 -12.98
CA ILE A 15 2.47 0.33 -11.81
C ILE A 15 3.98 0.58 -11.85
N LEU A 16 4.66 0.15 -12.90
CA LEU A 16 6.13 0.22 -12.92
C LEU A 16 6.69 1.64 -12.80
N PRO A 17 6.18 2.67 -13.50
CA PRO A 17 6.80 3.99 -13.47
C PRO A 17 6.84 4.58 -12.07
N ILE A 18 5.71 4.57 -11.36
CA ILE A 18 5.65 5.14 -10.01
C ILE A 18 6.53 4.36 -9.03
N ASN A 19 6.50 3.02 -9.07
CA ASN A 19 7.29 2.20 -8.15
C ASN A 19 8.80 2.32 -8.44
N ILE A 20 9.21 2.31 -9.72
CA ILE A 20 10.61 2.47 -10.12
C ILE A 20 11.13 3.86 -9.75
N ILE A 21 10.36 4.92 -10.02
CA ILE A 21 10.74 6.28 -9.66
C ILE A 21 10.89 6.40 -8.15
N MET A 22 9.99 5.83 -7.34
CA MET A 22 10.11 5.86 -5.88
C MET A 22 11.33 5.09 -5.38
N ILE A 23 11.61 3.90 -5.91
CA ILE A 23 12.82 3.14 -5.57
C ILE A 23 14.07 3.93 -5.96
N TRP A 24 14.12 4.44 -7.19
CA TRP A 24 15.24 5.23 -7.69
C TRP A 24 15.46 6.49 -6.84
N TYR A 25 14.40 7.21 -6.49
CA TYR A 25 14.47 8.40 -5.63
C TYR A 25 15.09 8.04 -4.28
N ARG A 26 14.59 6.98 -3.62
CA ARG A 26 15.11 6.54 -2.32
C ARG A 26 16.55 6.02 -2.35
N LEU A 27 17.03 5.56 -3.50
CA LEU A 27 18.42 5.10 -3.66
C LEU A 27 19.40 6.20 -4.07
N THR A 28 18.92 7.31 -4.64
CA THR A 28 19.79 8.34 -5.26
C THR A 28 19.72 9.69 -4.57
N GLN A 29 18.62 10.01 -3.90
CA GLN A 29 18.44 11.30 -3.25
C GLN A 29 18.89 11.23 -1.80
N THR A 30 19.61 12.27 -1.37
CA THR A 30 20.08 12.44 0.01
C THR A 30 19.18 13.36 0.83
N GLN A 31 18.24 14.05 0.17
CA GLN A 31 17.28 14.93 0.82
C GLN A 31 16.09 14.14 1.34
N SER A 32 15.69 14.49 2.57
CA SER A 32 14.52 13.94 3.24
C SER A 32 13.25 14.66 2.76
N PHE A 33 12.14 13.94 2.56
CA PHE A 33 10.84 14.57 2.28
C PHE A 33 10.39 15.49 3.42
N SER A 34 9.87 16.66 3.04
CA SER A 34 9.20 17.57 3.97
C SER A 34 7.78 17.10 4.29
N THR A 35 7.17 17.69 5.33
CA THR A 35 5.74 17.50 5.65
C THR A 35 4.83 17.85 4.48
N THR A 36 5.17 18.89 3.73
CA THR A 36 4.44 19.27 2.50
C THR A 36 4.55 18.17 1.46
N ASP A 37 5.75 17.63 1.22
CA ASP A 37 5.94 16.53 0.25
C ASP A 37 5.15 15.29 0.68
N MET A 38 5.22 14.89 1.95
CA MET A 38 4.50 13.74 2.51
C MET A 38 2.98 13.94 2.59
N THR A 39 2.47 15.16 2.38
CA THR A 39 1.03 15.46 2.31
C THR A 39 0.57 15.55 0.85
N VAL A 40 1.31 16.29 0.02
CA VAL A 40 0.93 16.62 -1.35
C VAL A 40 1.21 15.46 -2.30
N TYR A 41 2.36 14.77 -2.18
CA TYR A 41 2.74 13.71 -3.11
C TYR A 41 1.79 12.51 -3.06
N PRO A 42 1.38 11.97 -1.90
CA PRO A 42 0.38 10.90 -1.87
C PRO A 42 -0.95 11.30 -2.51
N LEU A 43 -1.40 12.55 -2.32
CA LEU A 43 -2.64 13.03 -2.93
C LEU A 43 -2.51 13.19 -4.45
N LEU A 44 -1.43 13.82 -4.92
CA LEU A 44 -1.23 14.07 -6.36
C LEU A 44 -0.87 12.78 -7.11
N PHE A 45 0.18 12.08 -6.69
CA PHE A 45 0.64 10.87 -7.37
C PHE A 45 -0.26 9.67 -7.06
N GLY A 46 -0.66 9.49 -5.81
CA GLY A 46 -1.58 8.41 -5.43
C GLY A 46 -2.96 8.60 -6.05
N GLY A 47 -3.55 9.79 -5.89
CA GLY A 47 -4.83 10.16 -6.51
C GLY A 47 -4.80 10.11 -8.05
N GLY A 48 -3.74 10.66 -8.66
CA GLY A 48 -3.55 10.60 -10.11
C GLY A 48 -3.40 9.15 -10.62
N THR A 49 -2.67 8.31 -9.90
CA THR A 49 -2.51 6.89 -10.25
C THR A 49 -3.79 6.10 -10.07
N ILE A 50 -4.62 6.40 -9.07
CA ILE A 50 -5.97 5.84 -8.93
C ILE A 50 -6.78 6.12 -10.20
N ILE A 51 -6.83 7.38 -10.65
CA ILE A 51 -7.57 7.76 -11.86
C ILE A 51 -7.00 7.01 -13.08
N LEU A 52 -5.68 6.97 -13.24
CA LEU A 52 -5.01 6.26 -14.32
C LEU A 52 -5.36 4.77 -14.32
N ILE A 53 -5.30 4.10 -13.18
CA ILE A 53 -5.69 2.68 -13.03
C ILE A 53 -7.14 2.46 -13.46
N LEU A 54 -8.07 3.31 -13.01
CA LEU A 54 -9.48 3.20 -13.37
C LEU A 54 -9.71 3.40 -14.88
N LEU A 55 -9.01 4.35 -15.49
CA LEU A 55 -9.06 4.59 -16.93
C LEU A 55 -8.48 3.40 -17.71
N LEU A 56 -7.30 2.89 -17.34
CA LEU A 56 -6.69 1.73 -17.99
C LEU A 56 -7.57 0.48 -17.83
N ASN A 57 -8.14 0.26 -16.64
CA ASN A 57 -9.05 -0.86 -16.41
C ASN A 57 -10.26 -0.81 -17.37
N LYS A 58 -10.88 0.37 -17.49
CA LYS A 58 -12.07 0.56 -18.34
C LYS A 58 -11.74 0.51 -19.84
N TYR A 59 -10.70 1.20 -20.29
CA TYR A 59 -10.46 1.45 -21.71
C TYR A 59 -9.43 0.49 -22.33
N LEU A 60 -8.35 0.17 -21.63
CA LEU A 60 -7.30 -0.73 -22.12
C LEU A 60 -7.63 -2.20 -21.86
N ILE A 61 -7.91 -2.54 -20.59
CA ILE A 61 -8.24 -3.90 -20.17
C ILE A 61 -9.66 -4.29 -20.61
N LYS A 62 -10.57 -3.31 -20.65
CA LYS A 62 -12.01 -3.50 -20.95
C LYS A 62 -12.75 -4.30 -19.88
N ASP A 63 -12.34 -4.14 -18.62
CA ASP A 63 -13.02 -4.71 -17.45
C ASP A 63 -13.81 -3.64 -16.70
N THR A 64 -14.79 -4.07 -15.89
CA THR A 64 -15.52 -3.17 -14.99
C THR A 64 -14.81 -3.05 -13.64
N PHE A 65 -15.10 -1.99 -12.87
CA PHE A 65 -14.59 -1.86 -11.49
C PHE A 65 -14.92 -3.10 -10.65
N LYS A 66 -16.16 -3.58 -10.74
CA LYS A 66 -16.62 -4.75 -10.00
C LYS A 66 -15.83 -6.00 -10.41
N THR A 67 -15.63 -6.25 -11.69
CA THR A 67 -14.90 -7.43 -12.18
C THR A 67 -13.46 -7.46 -11.65
N THR A 68 -12.78 -6.31 -11.63
CA THR A 68 -11.36 -6.21 -11.26
C THR A 68 -11.17 -6.17 -9.76
N PHE A 69 -11.92 -5.33 -9.04
CA PHE A 69 -11.63 -4.96 -7.65
C PHE A 69 -12.62 -5.52 -6.63
N ASN A 70 -13.82 -5.91 -7.05
CA ASN A 70 -14.89 -6.28 -6.11
C ASN A 70 -15.84 -7.34 -6.65
N SER A 71 -15.29 -8.43 -7.22
CA SER A 71 -16.08 -9.51 -7.83
C SER A 71 -16.58 -10.53 -6.80
N GLY A 72 -16.03 -10.50 -5.59
CA GLY A 72 -16.43 -11.35 -4.48
C GLY A 72 -17.82 -11.03 -3.92
N LYS A 73 -18.47 -12.04 -3.37
CA LYS A 73 -19.73 -11.88 -2.62
C LYS A 73 -19.45 -11.25 -1.25
N GLY A 74 -20.33 -10.35 -0.81
CA GLY A 74 -20.20 -9.66 0.47
C GLY A 74 -20.94 -8.32 0.48
N THR A 75 -21.14 -7.77 1.68
CA THR A 75 -21.75 -6.47 1.91
C THR A 75 -20.71 -5.50 2.51
N TRP A 76 -20.96 -4.20 2.39
CA TRP A 76 -20.01 -3.18 2.83
C TRP A 76 -19.76 -3.19 4.35
N TYR A 77 -20.77 -3.53 5.17
CA TYR A 77 -20.60 -3.58 6.63
C TYR A 77 -19.76 -4.79 7.06
N TRP A 78 -19.89 -5.94 6.38
CA TRP A 78 -18.99 -7.08 6.58
C TRP A 78 -17.57 -6.74 6.13
N ASP A 79 -17.41 -5.96 5.07
CA ASP A 79 -16.08 -5.52 4.64
C ASP A 79 -15.39 -4.66 5.70
N ILE A 80 -16.12 -3.79 6.39
CA ILE A 80 -15.59 -2.99 7.50
C ILE A 80 -15.14 -3.90 8.65
N LEU A 81 -16.00 -4.84 9.07
CA LEU A 81 -15.67 -5.78 10.15
C LEU A 81 -14.44 -6.63 9.82
N VAL A 82 -14.36 -7.13 8.59
CA VAL A 82 -13.20 -7.88 8.13
C VAL A 82 -11.96 -6.99 8.03
N GLY A 83 -12.10 -5.74 7.60
CA GLY A 83 -11.01 -4.76 7.58
C GLY A 83 -10.44 -4.49 8.97
N ILE A 84 -11.29 -4.36 10.00
CA ILE A 84 -10.86 -4.25 11.39
C ILE A 84 -10.12 -5.52 11.83
N GLY A 85 -10.64 -6.71 11.49
CA GLY A 85 -9.96 -7.98 11.77
C GLY A 85 -8.58 -8.10 11.11
N LEU A 86 -8.45 -7.65 9.86
CA LEU A 86 -7.17 -7.60 9.14
C LEU A 86 -6.20 -6.60 9.76
N ALA A 87 -6.67 -5.45 10.26
CA ALA A 87 -5.83 -4.49 10.99
C ALA A 87 -5.27 -5.11 12.28
N ILE A 88 -6.08 -5.88 13.03
CA ILE A 88 -5.60 -6.63 14.20
C ILE A 88 -4.51 -7.62 13.80
N ILE A 89 -4.67 -8.33 12.69
CA ILE A 89 -3.64 -9.23 12.15
C ILE A 89 -2.35 -8.46 11.85
N TYR A 90 -2.43 -7.27 11.23
CA TYR A 90 -1.25 -6.44 10.99
C TYR A 90 -0.55 -6.01 12.28
N PHE A 91 -1.28 -5.66 13.34
CA PHE A 91 -0.69 -5.36 14.64
C PHE A 91 -0.03 -6.58 15.28
N ILE A 92 -0.66 -7.76 15.22
CA ILE A 92 -0.05 -9.01 15.69
C ILE A 92 1.26 -9.27 14.93
N MET A 93 1.24 -9.15 13.60
CA MET A 93 2.45 -9.28 12.77
C MET A 93 3.52 -8.27 13.18
N PHE A 94 3.16 -7.00 13.39
CA PHE A 94 4.09 -5.96 13.83
C PHE A 94 4.80 -6.33 15.14
N PHE A 95 4.08 -6.82 16.14
CA PHE A 95 4.69 -7.24 17.41
C PHE A 95 5.56 -8.49 17.25
N ILE A 96 5.09 -9.50 16.50
CA ILE A 96 5.85 -10.73 16.24
C ILE A 96 7.14 -10.41 15.48
N GLU A 97 7.08 -9.61 14.43
CA GLU A 97 8.23 -9.24 13.61
C GLU A 97 9.26 -8.47 14.44
N ARG A 98 8.84 -7.56 15.33
CA ARG A 98 9.76 -6.88 16.25
C ARG A 98 10.43 -7.82 17.25
N ALA A 99 9.70 -8.82 17.74
CA ALA A 99 10.23 -9.83 18.65
C ALA A 99 11.14 -10.86 17.95
N THR A 100 11.08 -10.97 16.63
CA THR A 100 11.80 -12.00 15.85
C THR A 100 12.68 -11.38 14.76
N LEU A 101 12.10 -11.02 13.61
CA LEU A 101 12.78 -10.48 12.43
C LEU A 101 13.75 -9.35 12.76
N TYR A 102 13.32 -8.37 13.56
CA TYR A 102 14.14 -7.20 13.91
C TYR A 102 15.27 -7.53 14.91
N GLN A 103 15.21 -8.67 15.60
CA GLN A 103 16.33 -9.14 16.43
C GLN A 103 17.46 -9.70 15.55
N TRP A 104 17.12 -10.28 14.40
CA TRP A 104 18.07 -10.96 13.51
C TRP A 104 18.61 -10.03 12.42
N ILE A 105 17.80 -9.06 12.01
CA ILE A 105 18.14 -8.02 11.04
C ILE A 105 17.88 -6.67 11.69
N PRO A 106 18.72 -6.25 12.65
CA PRO A 106 18.53 -4.98 13.33
C PRO A 106 18.64 -3.84 12.32
N ASN A 107 17.67 -2.92 12.39
CA ASN A 107 17.71 -1.71 11.59
C ASN A 107 18.63 -0.71 12.28
N ASN A 108 19.91 -0.72 11.90
CA ASN A 108 20.92 0.20 12.44
C ASN A 108 20.83 1.61 11.85
N ASN A 109 19.89 1.86 10.94
CA ASN A 109 19.68 3.19 10.41
C ASN A 109 19.08 4.10 11.47
N PRO A 110 19.44 5.40 11.47
CA PRO A 110 18.78 6.35 12.34
C PRO A 110 17.26 6.35 12.09
N PRO A 111 16.44 6.69 13.10
CA PRO A 111 15.00 6.85 12.94
C PRO A 111 14.69 7.70 11.72
N ASN A 112 13.64 7.35 10.97
CA ASN A 112 13.27 8.09 9.78
C ASN A 112 12.87 9.53 10.18
N THR A 113 13.81 10.45 9.97
CA THR A 113 13.69 11.86 10.36
C THR A 113 12.55 12.56 9.64
N GLU A 114 12.20 12.12 8.41
CA GLU A 114 11.01 12.58 7.69
C GLU A 114 9.76 12.33 8.53
N LEU A 115 9.55 11.10 8.97
CA LEU A 115 8.37 10.71 9.74
C LEU A 115 8.30 11.44 11.07
N ILE A 116 9.44 11.62 11.75
CA ILE A 116 9.51 12.37 13.01
C ILE A 116 9.07 13.82 12.78
N ASN A 117 9.62 14.49 11.76
CA ASN A 117 9.31 15.88 11.45
C ASN A 117 7.83 16.04 11.10
N VAL A 118 7.31 15.16 10.24
CA VAL A 118 5.89 15.14 9.88
C VAL A 118 5.03 14.96 11.12
N MET A 119 5.35 14.02 12.01
CA MET A 119 4.58 13.83 13.24
C MET A 119 4.65 15.04 14.17
N GLY A 120 5.80 15.70 14.28
CA GLY A 120 5.95 16.95 15.02
C GLY A 120 5.05 18.05 14.46
N ASP A 121 4.99 18.21 13.14
CA ASP A 121 4.13 19.22 12.50
C ASP A 121 2.64 18.90 12.68
N LEU A 122 2.24 17.63 12.53
CA LEU A 122 0.88 17.18 12.81
C LEU A 122 0.50 17.42 14.27
N ALA A 123 1.40 17.12 15.20
CA ALA A 123 1.17 17.31 16.63
C ALA A 123 0.86 18.78 16.97
N ASN A 124 1.38 19.73 16.19
CA ASN A 124 1.21 21.17 16.41
C ASN A 124 0.12 21.83 15.54
N SER A 125 -0.54 21.09 14.64
CA SER A 125 -1.54 21.66 13.72
C SER A 125 -2.79 20.79 13.58
N PRO A 126 -3.92 21.15 14.25
CA PRO A 126 -5.19 20.42 14.13
C PRO A 126 -5.71 20.34 12.69
N MET A 127 -5.53 21.40 11.90
CA MET A 127 -5.94 21.42 10.49
C MET A 127 -5.14 20.41 9.67
N LEU A 128 -3.82 20.33 9.91
CA LEU A 128 -2.98 19.35 9.24
C LEU A 128 -3.36 17.92 9.66
N MET A 129 -3.70 17.68 10.93
CA MET A 129 -4.22 16.37 11.36
C MET A 129 -5.47 15.96 10.58
N VAL A 130 -6.44 16.86 10.39
CA VAL A 130 -7.68 16.55 9.65
C VAL A 130 -7.37 16.22 8.19
N ILE A 131 -6.48 16.99 7.55
CA ILE A 131 -6.06 16.72 6.16
C ILE A 131 -5.32 15.39 6.06
N TRP A 132 -4.44 15.10 7.03
CA TRP A 132 -3.57 13.93 6.99
C TRP A 132 -4.34 12.64 7.31
N PHE A 133 -5.09 12.61 8.41
CA PHE A 133 -5.93 11.46 8.78
C PHE A 133 -7.17 11.30 7.90
N GLY A 134 -7.56 12.33 7.16
CA GLY A 134 -8.64 12.29 6.19
C GLY A 134 -8.11 11.92 4.79
N PRO A 135 -8.08 12.87 3.83
CA PRO A 135 -7.80 12.54 2.44
C PRO A 135 -6.41 11.94 2.20
N VAL A 136 -5.36 12.33 2.92
CA VAL A 136 -4.01 11.78 2.68
C VAL A 136 -3.99 10.29 3.00
N LEU A 137 -4.36 9.92 4.23
CA LEU A 137 -4.35 8.54 4.69
C LEU A 137 -5.32 7.66 3.90
N TRP A 138 -6.57 8.09 3.72
CA TRP A 138 -7.59 7.23 3.11
C TRP A 138 -7.48 7.13 1.60
N ILE A 139 -7.16 8.23 0.91
CA ILE A 139 -7.14 8.28 -0.55
C ILE A 139 -5.71 8.13 -1.07
N GLY A 140 -4.80 8.99 -0.60
CA GLY A 140 -3.43 9.07 -1.09
C GLY A 140 -2.55 7.88 -0.72
N ILE A 141 -2.84 7.22 0.40
CA ILE A 141 -2.09 6.06 0.91
C ILE A 141 -2.92 4.79 0.76
N ALA A 142 -3.93 4.59 1.60
CA ALA A 142 -4.63 3.30 1.72
C ALA A 142 -5.37 2.89 0.44
N LEU A 143 -6.22 3.75 -0.14
CA LEU A 143 -6.92 3.44 -1.38
C LEU A 143 -5.94 3.27 -2.54
N PHE A 144 -4.97 4.18 -2.67
CA PHE A 144 -3.99 4.14 -3.75
C PHE A 144 -3.20 2.83 -3.76
N GLU A 145 -2.61 2.45 -2.63
CA GLU A 145 -1.78 1.25 -2.55
C GLU A 145 -2.59 -0.03 -2.78
N GLU A 146 -3.77 -0.15 -2.14
CA GLU A 146 -4.58 -1.36 -2.27
C GLU A 146 -5.23 -1.49 -3.65
N LEU A 147 -5.61 -0.37 -4.29
CA LEU A 147 -6.10 -0.38 -5.67
C LEU A 147 -4.99 -0.75 -6.65
N SER A 148 -3.78 -0.21 -6.47
CA SER A 148 -2.61 -0.55 -7.27
C SER A 148 -2.25 -2.03 -7.15
N ARG A 149 -2.26 -2.57 -5.92
CA ARG A 149 -2.02 -3.99 -5.63
C ARG A 149 -3.07 -4.87 -6.29
N ALA A 150 -4.35 -4.57 -6.10
CA ALA A 150 -5.44 -5.33 -6.70
C ALA A 150 -5.40 -5.30 -8.23
N PHE A 151 -5.05 -4.15 -8.81
CA PHE A 151 -4.88 -4.02 -10.26
C PHE A 151 -3.70 -4.84 -10.79
N LEU A 152 -2.54 -4.76 -10.13
CA LEU A 152 -1.35 -5.55 -10.47
C LEU A 152 -1.64 -7.05 -10.41
N LEU A 153 -2.25 -7.52 -9.32
CA LEU A 153 -2.62 -8.93 -9.17
C LEU A 153 -3.58 -9.36 -10.28
N LYS A 154 -4.63 -8.58 -10.53
CA LYS A 154 -5.63 -8.92 -11.56
C LYS A 154 -5.03 -8.94 -12.97
N THR A 155 -4.14 -8.00 -13.29
CA THR A 155 -3.47 -7.95 -14.58
C THR A 155 -2.50 -9.10 -14.77
N LEU A 156 -1.72 -9.46 -13.74
CA LEU A 156 -0.86 -10.65 -13.76
C LEU A 156 -1.69 -11.94 -13.90
N TRP A 157 -2.77 -12.12 -13.13
CA TRP A 157 -3.65 -13.30 -13.24
C TRP A 157 -4.37 -13.41 -14.59
N ASN A 158 -4.51 -12.30 -15.31
CA ASN A 158 -5.06 -12.29 -16.65
C ASN A 158 -4.07 -12.79 -17.73
N ILE A 159 -2.77 -12.85 -17.42
CA ILE A 159 -1.72 -13.35 -18.32
C ILE A 159 -1.76 -14.88 -18.38
N ASN A 160 -1.86 -15.54 -17.23
CA ASN A 160 -1.95 -16.99 -17.12
C ASN A 160 -2.98 -17.38 -16.06
N LYS A 161 -3.82 -18.38 -16.37
CA LYS A 161 -4.89 -18.87 -15.48
C LYS A 161 -4.42 -19.92 -14.48
N ASP A 162 -3.20 -20.42 -14.66
CA ASP A 162 -2.60 -21.40 -13.77
C ASP A 162 -2.57 -20.94 -12.31
N LYS A 163 -2.81 -21.87 -11.39
CA LYS A 163 -2.91 -21.57 -9.96
C LYS A 163 -1.55 -21.22 -9.36
N ASP A 164 -0.50 -21.90 -9.80
CA ASP A 164 0.86 -21.66 -9.30
C ASP A 164 1.35 -20.30 -9.80
N TRP A 165 0.98 -19.91 -11.03
CA TRP A 165 1.17 -18.54 -11.50
C TRP A 165 0.46 -17.50 -10.62
N HIS A 166 -0.77 -17.77 -10.17
CA HIS A 166 -1.48 -16.82 -9.32
C HIS A 166 -0.82 -16.63 -7.98
N ILE A 167 -0.25 -17.70 -7.41
CA ILE A 167 0.54 -17.67 -6.19
C ILE A 167 1.87 -16.93 -6.43
N MET A 168 2.56 -17.20 -7.54
CA MET A 168 3.78 -16.48 -7.91
C MET A 168 3.52 -14.96 -8.04
N ALA A 169 2.40 -14.57 -8.66
CA ALA A 169 2.01 -13.16 -8.78
C ALA A 169 1.80 -12.47 -7.42
N ILE A 170 1.32 -13.20 -6.40
CA ILE A 170 1.21 -12.69 -5.02
C ILE A 170 2.59 -12.33 -4.47
N PHE A 171 3.58 -13.22 -4.64
CA PHE A 171 4.95 -12.97 -4.18
C PHE A 171 5.63 -11.85 -4.95
N ILE A 172 5.44 -11.77 -6.28
CA ILE A 172 5.97 -10.67 -7.11
C ILE A 172 5.41 -9.32 -6.65
N ALA A 173 4.08 -9.22 -6.51
CA ALA A 173 3.44 -7.98 -6.05
C ALA A 173 3.92 -7.59 -4.65
N SER A 174 4.09 -8.57 -3.76
CA SER A 174 4.52 -8.33 -2.38
C SER A 174 5.99 -7.94 -2.28
N ALA A 175 6.86 -8.52 -3.10
CA ALA A 175 8.25 -8.11 -3.20
C ALA A 175 8.38 -6.67 -3.72
N LEU A 176 7.59 -6.29 -4.73
CA LEU A 176 7.57 -4.91 -5.24
C LEU A 176 7.14 -3.92 -4.15
N ILE A 177 6.10 -4.26 -3.38
CA ILE A 177 5.58 -3.39 -2.32
C ILE A 177 6.57 -3.28 -1.16
N GLY A 178 7.26 -4.38 -0.80
CA GLY A 178 8.38 -4.31 0.14
C GLY A 178 9.50 -3.40 -0.39
N ALA A 179 9.87 -3.53 -1.68
CA ALA A 179 10.96 -2.77 -2.28
C ALA A 179 10.70 -1.25 -2.31
N VAL A 180 9.46 -0.79 -2.54
CA VAL A 180 9.16 0.66 -2.47
C VAL A 180 9.25 1.21 -1.04
N HIS A 181 9.24 0.34 -0.02
CA HIS A 181 9.44 0.68 1.38
C HIS A 181 10.91 0.58 1.82
N LEU A 182 11.87 0.63 0.88
CA LEU A 182 13.30 0.50 1.19
C LEU A 182 13.83 1.51 2.22
N TYR A 183 13.19 2.68 2.32
CA TYR A 183 13.52 3.70 3.31
C TYR A 183 13.32 3.24 4.76
N GLN A 184 12.57 2.14 4.98
CA GLN A 184 12.39 1.52 6.30
C GLN A 184 13.51 0.52 6.67
N GLY A 185 14.53 0.36 5.80
CA GLY A 185 15.60 -0.62 5.97
C GLY A 185 15.18 -2.04 5.60
N THR A 186 16.13 -2.97 5.60
CA THR A 186 15.93 -4.36 5.13
C THR A 186 14.83 -5.10 5.91
N ALA A 187 14.79 -4.95 7.23
CA ALA A 187 13.73 -5.55 8.04
C ALA A 187 12.35 -4.95 7.71
N GLY A 188 12.28 -3.65 7.42
CA GLY A 188 11.06 -2.97 6.97
C GLY A 188 10.58 -3.49 5.61
N ILE A 189 11.48 -3.65 4.64
CA ILE A 189 11.18 -4.25 3.33
C ILE A 189 10.51 -5.62 3.49
N ILE A 190 11.11 -6.48 4.32
CA ILE A 190 10.61 -7.84 4.56
C ILE A 190 9.27 -7.78 5.30
N SER A 191 9.18 -6.98 6.36
CA SER A 191 7.97 -6.78 7.16
C SER A 191 6.76 -6.33 6.33
N ILE A 192 6.95 -5.31 5.49
CA ILE A 192 5.91 -4.81 4.58
C ILE A 192 5.58 -5.83 3.50
N GLY A 193 6.60 -6.52 2.96
CA GLY A 193 6.40 -7.63 2.03
C GLY A 193 5.53 -8.75 2.60
N LEU A 194 5.77 -9.17 3.86
CA LEU A 194 4.97 -10.19 4.54
C LEU A 194 3.51 -9.75 4.75
N LYS A 195 3.27 -8.50 5.16
CA LYS A 195 1.91 -7.94 5.25
C LYS A 195 1.22 -7.93 3.89
N SER A 196 1.95 -7.54 2.85
CA SER A 196 1.45 -7.60 1.47
C SER A 196 1.10 -9.02 1.03
N VAL A 197 1.83 -10.04 1.46
CA VAL A 197 1.48 -11.45 1.16
C VAL A 197 0.12 -11.79 1.77
N VAL A 198 -0.09 -11.47 3.05
CA VAL A 198 -1.37 -11.73 3.75
C VAL A 198 -2.54 -11.08 3.02
N ILE A 199 -2.41 -9.80 2.68
CA ILE A 199 -3.50 -9.05 2.07
C ILE A 199 -3.75 -9.47 0.61
N SER A 200 -2.70 -9.85 -0.11
CA SER A 200 -2.79 -10.38 -1.47
C SER A 200 -3.46 -11.76 -1.49
N PHE A 201 -3.18 -12.62 -0.50
CA PHE A 201 -3.89 -13.90 -0.33
C PHE A 201 -5.36 -13.69 0.04
N TYR A 202 -5.64 -12.73 0.93
CA TYR A 202 -7.03 -12.34 1.22
C TYR A 202 -7.75 -11.93 -0.06
N PHE A 203 -7.16 -11.03 -0.87
CA PHE A 203 -7.73 -10.60 -2.13
C PHE A 203 -7.89 -11.75 -3.14
N TYR A 204 -6.91 -12.64 -3.22
CA TYR A 204 -6.95 -13.82 -4.08
C TYR A 204 -8.17 -14.70 -3.78
N LYS A 205 -8.49 -14.90 -2.49
CA LYS A 205 -9.62 -15.72 -2.04
C LYS A 205 -10.97 -15.00 -2.13
N TYR A 206 -11.05 -13.76 -1.63
CA TYR A 206 -12.33 -13.09 -1.42
C TYR A 206 -12.66 -12.05 -2.50
N ARG A 207 -11.68 -11.53 -3.24
CA ARG A 207 -11.89 -10.60 -4.37
C ARG A 207 -12.70 -9.35 -3.99
N ARG A 208 -12.43 -8.80 -2.80
CA ARG A 208 -13.05 -7.57 -2.28
C ARG A 208 -11.97 -6.61 -1.85
N ILE A 209 -12.03 -5.37 -2.28
CA ILE A 209 -11.01 -4.35 -2.01
C ILE A 209 -11.25 -3.53 -0.73
N LEU A 210 -12.52 -3.29 -0.36
CA LEU A 210 -12.86 -2.44 0.77
C LEU A 210 -12.24 -2.89 2.12
N PRO A 211 -12.21 -4.20 2.47
CA PRO A 211 -11.56 -4.66 3.70
C PRO A 211 -10.08 -4.28 3.77
N LEU A 212 -9.41 -4.28 2.61
CA LEU A 212 -7.98 -4.00 2.51
C LEU A 212 -7.73 -2.53 2.82
N ILE A 213 -8.50 -1.64 2.18
CA ILE A 213 -8.42 -0.19 2.38
C ILE A 213 -8.67 0.16 3.85
N VAL A 214 -9.73 -0.40 4.44
CA VAL A 214 -10.08 -0.18 5.86
C VAL A 214 -8.96 -0.68 6.76
N SER A 215 -8.43 -1.88 6.51
CA SER A 215 -7.37 -2.45 7.35
C SER A 215 -6.08 -1.62 7.30
N HIS A 216 -5.72 -1.14 6.11
CA HIS A 216 -4.54 -0.33 5.87
C HIS A 216 -4.68 1.03 6.57
N ALA A 217 -5.79 1.74 6.33
CA ALA A 217 -6.02 3.05 6.93
C ALA A 217 -6.09 2.99 8.47
N ILE A 218 -6.71 1.96 9.05
CA ILE A 218 -6.77 1.79 10.51
C ILE A 218 -5.38 1.49 11.08
N TYR A 219 -4.65 0.55 10.47
CA TYR A 219 -3.33 0.16 10.95
C TYR A 219 -2.35 1.34 10.93
N ASP A 220 -2.23 2.02 9.80
CA ASP A 220 -1.36 3.19 9.67
C ASP A 220 -1.84 4.34 10.55
N GLY A 221 -3.13 4.67 10.50
CA GLY A 221 -3.71 5.75 11.29
C GLY A 221 -3.45 5.56 12.78
N LEU A 222 -3.65 4.37 13.33
CA LEU A 222 -3.36 4.11 14.73
C LEU A 222 -1.87 4.25 15.05
N GLN A 223 -0.96 3.79 14.18
CA GLN A 223 0.48 3.99 14.40
C GLN A 223 0.86 5.47 14.44
N PHE A 224 0.37 6.25 13.48
CA PHE A 224 0.63 7.68 13.45
C PHE A 224 0.00 8.40 14.65
N ALA A 225 -1.21 8.02 15.05
CA ALA A 225 -1.89 8.60 16.21
C ALA A 225 -1.12 8.33 17.50
N PHE A 226 -0.67 7.10 17.72
CA PHE A 226 0.18 6.77 18.87
C PHE A 226 1.46 7.59 18.86
N PHE A 227 2.13 7.72 17.71
CA PHE A 227 3.39 8.45 17.65
C PHE A 227 3.21 9.95 17.92
N ILE A 228 2.13 10.56 17.42
CA ILE A 228 1.78 11.96 17.72
C ILE A 228 1.48 12.16 19.21
N ILE A 229 0.80 11.20 19.85
CA ILE A 229 0.51 11.28 21.30
C ILE A 229 1.82 11.24 22.10
N GLU A 230 2.76 10.38 21.74
CA GLU A 230 4.06 10.29 22.41
C GLU A 230 4.87 11.59 22.27
N ILE A 231 4.84 12.26 21.11
CA ILE A 231 5.56 13.53 20.90
C ILE A 231 4.97 14.68 21.74
N ARG A 232 3.68 14.62 22.09
CA ARG A 232 3.01 15.66 22.88
C ARG A 232 3.23 15.53 24.40
N GLN A 233 3.72 14.39 24.87
CA GLN A 233 4.04 14.15 26.29
C GLN A 233 5.42 14.70 26.63
#